data_AF-A0A661DYX8-F1
#
_entry.id   AF-A0A661DYX8-F1
#
_cell.length_a   1.000
_cell.length_b   1.000
_cell.length_c   1.000
_cell.angle_alpha   90.00
_cell.angle_beta   90.00
_cell.angle_gamma   90.00
#
_symmetry.space_group_name_H-M   'P 1'
#
loop_
_entity.id
_entity.type
_entity.pdbx_description
1 polymer ?
#
loop_
_entity_poly.entity_id
_entity_poly.type
_entity_poly.pdbx_seq_one_letter_code
_entity_poly.pdbx_strand_id
1 'polypeptide(L)'
;MNTSTVRQTTGCQHPGWKDHWERQYAAKTPTEISWYQSHPQHSLSLIGDTGLGTTASIIDVGGGASTLVDHLLAAGYRDITVLDIARCSIQQAQERL
;
A
#
# COMPACT_ATOMS: atom_id res chain seq x y z
N MET A 1 -12.51 -39.24 33.09
CA MET A 1 -13.06 -38.89 31.77
C MET A 1 -13.60 -37.47 31.86
N ASN A 2 -12.87 -36.49 31.34
CA ASN A 2 -13.30 -35.09 31.35
C ASN A 2 -13.31 -34.59 29.90
N THR A 3 -14.50 -34.53 29.31
CA THR A 3 -14.74 -33.90 28.01
C THR A 3 -14.75 -32.39 28.20
N SER A 4 -13.62 -31.75 27.91
CA SER A 4 -13.56 -30.30 27.76
C SER A 4 -14.16 -29.93 26.40
N THR A 5 -15.43 -29.56 26.40
CA THR A 5 -16.09 -28.92 25.26
C THR A 5 -15.43 -27.57 25.02
N VAL A 6 -14.66 -27.46 23.95
CA VAL A 6 -14.21 -26.16 23.42
C VAL A 6 -15.45 -25.41 22.96
N ARG A 7 -15.81 -24.34 23.66
CA ARG A 7 -16.81 -23.38 23.17
C ARG A 7 -16.19 -22.65 21.99
N GLN A 8 -16.67 -22.90 20.78
CA GLN A 8 -16.40 -22.03 19.65
C GLN A 8 -17.09 -20.69 19.92
N THR A 9 -16.31 -19.64 20.11
CA THR A 9 -16.80 -18.27 20.07
C THR A 9 -17.16 -17.95 18.63
N THR A 10 -18.43 -17.67 18.37
CA THR A 10 -18.92 -17.11 17.12
C THR A 10 -18.37 -15.68 16.98
N GLY A 11 -17.12 -15.54 16.55
CA GLY A 11 -16.54 -14.26 16.19
C GLY A 11 -17.12 -13.81 14.84
N CYS A 12 -17.45 -12.51 14.70
CA CYS A 12 -17.76 -11.91 13.41
C CYS A 12 -16.69 -12.33 12.39
N GLN A 13 -17.10 -13.03 11.32
CA GLN A 13 -16.18 -13.36 10.24
C GLN A 13 -15.92 -12.10 9.44
N HIS A 14 -14.87 -11.37 9.80
CA HIS A 14 -14.28 -10.38 8.91
C HIS A 14 -13.35 -11.14 7.96
N PRO A 15 -13.50 -11.00 6.63
CA PRO A 15 -12.44 -11.44 5.73
C PRO A 15 -11.14 -10.83 6.25
N GLY A 16 -10.10 -11.66 6.39
CA GLY A 16 -8.81 -11.18 6.92
C GLY A 16 -8.40 -9.92 6.15
N TRP A 17 -7.81 -8.94 6.86
CA TRP A 17 -7.50 -7.62 6.28
C TRP A 17 -6.80 -7.68 4.93
N LYS A 18 -5.91 -8.67 4.74
CA LYS A 18 -5.27 -8.98 3.46
C LYS A 18 -6.28 -9.23 2.33
N ASP A 19 -7.24 -10.13 2.53
CA ASP A 19 -8.20 -10.50 1.50
C ASP A 19 -9.17 -9.36 1.18
N HIS A 20 -9.48 -8.52 2.16
CA HIS A 20 -10.27 -7.31 1.94
C HIS A 20 -9.56 -6.37 0.94
N TRP A 21 -8.29 -6.06 1.19
CA TRP A 21 -7.52 -5.16 0.32
C TRP A 21 -7.20 -5.78 -1.04
N GLU A 22 -6.88 -7.07 -1.09
CA GLU A 22 -6.69 -7.79 -2.37
C GLU A 22 -7.93 -7.65 -3.26
N ARG A 23 -9.13 -7.84 -2.69
CA ARG A 23 -10.40 -7.71 -3.44
C ARG A 23 -10.66 -6.29 -3.93
N GLN A 24 -10.38 -5.27 -3.12
CA GLN A 24 -10.57 -3.87 -3.52
C GLN A 24 -9.69 -3.52 -4.72
N TYR A 25 -8.41 -3.90 -4.68
CA TYR A 25 -7.48 -3.62 -5.77
C TYR A 25 -7.70 -4.53 -6.98
N ALA A 26 -8.16 -5.77 -6.81
CA ALA A 26 -8.50 -6.62 -7.95
C ALA A 26 -9.73 -6.13 -8.73
N ALA A 27 -10.67 -5.47 -8.06
CA ALA A 27 -11.95 -5.07 -8.66
C ALA A 27 -11.95 -3.65 -9.25
N LYS A 28 -10.94 -2.84 -8.96
CA LYS A 28 -10.90 -1.41 -9.30
C LYS A 28 -9.52 -1.03 -9.82
N THR A 29 -9.50 -0.13 -10.79
CA THR A 29 -8.29 0.58 -11.20
C THR A 29 -7.85 1.57 -10.12
N PRO A 30 -6.57 1.98 -10.11
CA PRO A 30 -6.06 2.90 -9.10
C PRO A 30 -6.84 4.22 -9.03
N THR A 31 -7.45 4.67 -10.13
CA THR A 31 -8.19 5.93 -10.21
C THR A 31 -9.63 5.84 -9.70
N GLU A 32 -10.16 4.63 -9.47
CA GLU A 32 -11.55 4.38 -9.05
C GLU A 32 -11.72 4.26 -7.53
N ILE A 33 -10.63 4.32 -6.77
CA ILE A 33 -10.62 4.28 -5.31
C ILE A 33 -10.58 5.71 -4.73
N SER A 34 -11.32 5.95 -3.65
CA SER A 34 -11.53 7.30 -3.11
C SER A 34 -10.27 7.92 -2.49
N TRP A 35 -9.25 7.11 -2.22
CA TRP A 35 -7.95 7.55 -1.68
C TRP A 35 -6.89 7.70 -2.78
N TYR A 36 -7.29 7.69 -4.06
CA TYR A 36 -6.40 8.01 -5.17
C TYR A 36 -6.03 9.50 -5.18
N GLN A 37 -4.77 9.77 -5.43
CA GLN A 37 -4.28 11.11 -5.76
C GLN A 37 -3.36 10.99 -6.97
N SER A 38 -3.66 11.73 -8.04
CA SER A 38 -2.79 11.75 -9.23
C SER A 38 -1.42 12.35 -8.91
N HIS A 39 -1.39 13.37 -8.05
CA HIS A 39 -0.17 13.99 -7.54
C HIS A 39 -0.24 14.13 -6.01
N PRO A 40 0.51 13.32 -5.23
CA PRO A 40 0.48 13.30 -3.77
C PRO A 40 1.32 14.44 -3.17
N GLN A 41 0.91 15.68 -3.42
CA GLN A 41 1.67 16.90 -3.11
C GLN A 41 2.10 16.99 -1.65
N HIS A 42 1.23 16.64 -0.71
CA HIS A 42 1.54 16.77 0.72
C HIS A 42 2.66 15.80 1.14
N SER A 43 2.59 14.54 0.70
CA SER A 43 3.64 13.55 0.95
C SER A 43 4.97 13.96 0.34
N LEU A 44 4.96 14.48 -0.89
CA LEU A 44 6.17 14.96 -1.56
C LEU A 44 6.80 16.16 -0.82
N SER A 45 5.99 17.09 -0.33
CA SER A 45 6.47 18.21 0.50
C SER A 45 7.13 17.70 1.77
N LEU A 46 6.46 16.81 2.51
CA LEU A 46 7.00 16.26 3.76
C LEU A 46 8.32 15.51 3.55
N ILE A 47 8.45 14.76 2.46
CA ILE A 47 9.70 14.08 2.10
C ILE A 47 10.78 15.10 1.73
N GLY A 48 10.45 16.13 0.95
CA GLY A 48 11.39 17.21 0.60
C GLY A 48 11.89 17.98 1.83
N ASP A 49 11.00 18.24 2.79
CA ASP A 49 11.31 18.96 4.04
C ASP A 49 12.28 18.19 4.95
N THR A 50 12.47 16.88 4.73
CA THR A 50 13.52 16.11 5.43
C THR A 50 14.94 16.54 5.06
N GLY A 51 15.12 17.19 3.91
CA GLY A 51 16.43 17.56 3.37
C GLY A 51 17.31 16.37 2.97
N LEU A 52 16.78 15.14 2.96
CA LEU A 52 17.51 13.95 2.53
C LEU A 52 17.79 14.01 1.03
N GLY A 53 19.04 13.71 0.66
CA GLY A 53 19.43 13.63 -0.74
C GLY A 53 18.75 12.47 -1.47
N THR A 54 18.77 12.50 -2.80
CA THR A 54 18.10 11.50 -3.67
C THR A 54 18.70 10.09 -3.62
N THR A 55 19.77 9.91 -2.83
CA THR A 55 20.41 8.63 -2.57
C THR A 55 19.98 8.00 -1.26
N ALA A 56 19.13 8.68 -0.49
CA ALA A 56 18.58 8.12 0.74
C ALA A 56 17.65 6.94 0.42
N SER A 57 17.73 5.89 1.23
CA SER A 57 16.82 4.75 1.16
C SER A 57 15.45 5.14 1.73
N ILE A 58 14.40 4.95 0.94
CA ILE A 58 13.01 5.26 1.28
C ILE A 58 12.20 3.97 1.25
N ILE A 59 11.34 3.77 2.25
CA ILE A 59 10.30 2.73 2.23
C ILE A 59 8.91 3.37 2.31
N ASP A 60 8.07 3.10 1.32
CA ASP A 60 6.66 3.48 1.27
C ASP A 60 5.79 2.31 1.76
N VAL A 61 5.31 2.39 2.99
CA VAL A 61 4.55 1.33 3.65
C VAL A 61 3.06 1.54 3.42
N GLY A 62 2.41 0.54 2.82
CA GLY A 62 1.04 0.65 2.32
C GLY A 62 0.95 1.49 1.04
N GLY A 63 2.05 1.62 0.29
CA GLY A 63 2.10 2.43 -0.93
C GLY A 63 1.21 1.88 -2.04
N GLY A 64 1.03 0.55 -2.08
CA GLY A 64 0.11 -0.12 -2.99
C GLY A 64 0.22 0.37 -4.43
N ALA A 65 -0.91 0.80 -5.00
CA ALA A 65 -1.00 1.32 -6.37
C ALA A 65 -0.85 2.85 -6.46
N SER A 66 -0.48 3.53 -5.37
CA SER A 66 -0.25 4.98 -5.30
C SER A 66 0.77 5.45 -6.32
N THR A 67 0.66 6.71 -6.76
CA THR A 67 1.62 7.35 -7.68
C THR A 67 2.83 7.95 -6.98
N LEU A 68 2.93 7.86 -5.64
CA LEU A 68 4.04 8.47 -4.89
C LEU A 68 5.41 8.00 -5.38
N VAL A 69 5.56 6.70 -5.62
CA VAL A 69 6.81 6.12 -6.16
C VAL A 69 7.16 6.71 -7.52
N ASP A 70 6.18 6.93 -8.41
CA ASP A 70 6.37 7.55 -9.72
C ASP A 70 6.96 8.97 -9.57
N HIS A 71 6.38 9.77 -8.67
CA HIS A 71 6.82 11.14 -8.45
C HIS A 71 8.19 11.20 -7.77
N LEU A 72 8.50 10.27 -6.87
CA LEU A 72 9.83 10.18 -6.25
C LEU A 72 10.90 9.78 -7.26
N LEU A 73 10.62 8.79 -8.12
CA LEU A 73 11.51 8.40 -9.21
C LEU A 73 11.74 9.57 -10.18
N ALA A 74 10.68 10.29 -10.56
CA ALA A 74 10.77 11.48 -11.41
C ALA A 74 11.56 12.63 -10.76
N ALA A 75 11.50 12.77 -9.44
CA ALA A 75 12.30 13.70 -8.65
C ALA A 75 13.77 13.23 -8.46
N GLY A 76 14.12 12.04 -8.95
CA GLY A 76 15.48 11.53 -8.99
C GLY A 76 15.88 10.66 -7.80
N TYR A 77 14.96 10.33 -6.89
CA TYR A 77 15.21 9.34 -5.84
C TYR A 77 15.44 7.96 -6.45
N ARG A 78 16.41 7.21 -5.92
CA ARG A 78 16.91 5.98 -6.59
C ARG A 78 16.77 4.70 -5.77
N ASP A 79 16.64 4.82 -4.45
CA ASP A 79 16.57 3.68 -3.55
C ASP A 79 15.22 3.69 -2.82
N ILE A 80 14.19 3.19 -3.51
CA ILE A 80 12.80 3.23 -3.05
C ILE A 80 12.27 1.80 -2.98
N THR A 81 11.75 1.41 -1.82
CA THR A 81 11.02 0.17 -1.62
C THR A 81 9.55 0.49 -1.39
N VAL A 82 8.65 -0.16 -2.14
CA VAL A 82 7.20 -0.08 -1.89
C VAL A 82 6.74 -1.39 -1.26
N LEU A 83 6.06 -1.31 -0.12
CA LEU A 83 5.53 -2.45 0.62
C LEU A 83 4.01 -2.34 0.70
N ASP A 84 3.29 -3.40 0.35
CA ASP A 84 1.84 -3.48 0.54
C ASP A 84 1.41 -4.92 0.89
N ILE A 85 0.27 -5.05 1.55
CA ILE A 85 -0.30 -6.35 1.93
C ILE A 85 -1.13 -6.98 0.79
N ALA A 86 -1.60 -6.16 -0.15
CA ALA A 86 -2.30 -6.59 -1.34
C ALA A 86 -1.30 -6.75 -2.48
N ARG A 87 -1.25 -7.94 -3.06
CA ARG A 87 -0.38 -8.22 -4.21
C ARG A 87 -0.88 -7.51 -5.47
N CYS A 88 -2.20 -7.45 -5.67
CA CYS A 88 -2.78 -6.76 -6.83
C CYS A 88 -2.39 -5.27 -6.91
N SER A 89 -2.23 -4.58 -5.78
CA SER A 89 -1.84 -3.17 -5.77
C SER A 89 -0.39 -2.99 -6.22
N ILE A 90 0.51 -3.86 -5.74
CA ILE A 90 1.91 -3.90 -6.18
C ILE A 90 2.02 -4.22 -7.68
N GLN A 91 1.24 -5.18 -8.19
CA GLN A 91 1.24 -5.50 -9.62
C GLN A 91 0.81 -4.29 -10.47
N GLN A 92 -0.22 -3.56 -10.06
CA GLN A 92 -0.67 -2.36 -10.77
C GLN A 92 0.38 -1.24 -10.76
N ALA A 93 1.13 -1.09 -9.65
CA ALA A 93 2.25 -0.15 -9.62
C ALA A 93 3.36 -0.60 -10.57
N GLN A 94 3.73 -1.88 -10.56
CA GLN A 94 4.75 -2.44 -11.45
C GLN A 94 4.38 -2.36 -12.94
N GLU A 95 3.12 -2.53 -13.30
CA GLU A 95 2.65 -2.40 -14.68
C GLU A 95 2.70 -0.95 -15.19
N ARG A 96 2.65 0.02 -14.28
CA ARG A 96 2.67 1.46 -14.60
C ARG A 96 4.08 2.03 -14.71
N LEU A 97 5.04 1.52 -13.90
CA LEU A 97 6.44 1.97 -13.81
C LEU A 97 7.32 1.41 -14.93
#